data_AF-A0A2S9GQJ7-F1
#
_entry.id   AF-A0A2S9GQJ7-F1
#
_cell.length_a   1.000
_cell.length_b   1.000
_cell.length_c   1.000
_cell.angle_alpha   90.00
_cell.angle_beta   90.00
_cell.angle_gamma   90.00
#
_symmetry.space_group_name_H-M   'P 1'
#
loop_
_entity.id
_entity.type
_entity.pdbx_description
1 polymer ?
#
loop_
_entity_poly.entity_id
_entity_poly.type
_entity_poly.pdbx_seq_one_letter_code
_entity_poly.pdbx_strand_id
1 'polypeptide(L)' 'MAPEESSWWQTAVVYQVYIRSFADGNGDGIGDISGLRARLPYLSSLGVDAIWINPWYPSPM' A
#
# COMPACT_ATOMS: atom_id res chain seq x y z
N MET A 1 34.68 -6.77 -11.59
CA MET A 1 33.61 -5.85 -11.17
C MET A 1 32.60 -6.72 -10.42
N ALA A 2 32.35 -6.44 -9.13
CA ALA A 2 31.31 -7.16 -8.41
C ALA A 2 29.96 -6.93 -9.12
N PRO A 3 29.03 -7.90 -9.13
CA PRO A 3 27.71 -7.68 -9.70
C PRO A 3 27.08 -6.45 -9.02
N GLU A 4 26.52 -5.55 -9.82
CA GLU A 4 25.75 -4.43 -9.29
C GLU A 4 24.51 -5.04 -8.63
N GLU A 5 24.38 -4.90 -7.30
CA GLU A 5 23.18 -5.33 -6.58
C GLU A 5 21.96 -4.70 -7.25
N SER A 6 21.04 -5.53 -7.75
CA SER A 6 19.83 -5.06 -8.42
C SER A 6 19.05 -4.13 -7.49
N SER A 7 18.63 -2.97 -7.99
CA SER A 7 17.83 -2.04 -7.18
C SER A 7 16.53 -2.73 -6.74
N TRP A 8 16.09 -2.51 -5.49
CA TRP A 8 14.93 -3.20 -4.90
C TRP A 8 13.66 -3.17 -5.78
N TRP A 9 13.42 -2.07 -6.49
CA TRP A 9 12.23 -1.88 -7.33
C TRP A 9 12.23 -2.75 -8.59
N GLN A 10 13.38 -3.32 -8.99
CA GLN A 10 13.47 -4.21 -10.15
C GLN A 10 12.88 -5.59 -9.88
N THR A 11 12.80 -5.99 -8.62
CA THR A 11 12.33 -7.32 -8.18
C THR A 11 11.15 -7.26 -7.21
N ALA A 12 10.75 -6.06 -6.78
CA ALA A 12 9.71 -5.85 -5.79
C ALA A 12 8.32 -6.34 -6.24
N VAL A 13 7.60 -6.98 -5.32
CA VAL A 13 6.16 -7.21 -5.42
C VAL A 13 5.43 -5.94 -4.97
N VAL A 14 4.88 -5.22 -5.94
CA VAL A 14 4.11 -3.99 -5.68
C VAL A 14 2.62 -4.29 -5.61
N TYR A 15 1.96 -3.90 -4.51
CA TYR A 15 0.53 -4.06 -4.33
C TYR A 15 -0.18 -2.71 -4.41
N GLN A 16 -1.09 -2.55 -5.37
CA GLN A 16 -1.86 -1.31 -5.52
C GLN A 16 -3.10 -1.30 -4.61
N VAL A 17 -3.30 -0.21 -3.87
CA VAL A 17 -4.37 -0.05 -2.90
C VAL A 17 -5.23 1.17 -3.20
N TYR A 18 -6.54 0.93 -3.33
CA TYR A 18 -7.58 1.94 -3.27
C TYR A 18 -8.09 2.13 -1.84
N ILE A 19 -7.49 3.12 -1.14
CA ILE A 19 -7.70 3.38 0.29
C ILE A 19 -9.18 3.37 0.66
N ARG A 20 -10.02 4.14 -0.05
CA ARG A 20 -11.44 4.31 0.27
C ARG A 20 -12.26 3.01 0.26
N SER A 21 -11.77 1.94 -0.36
CA SER A 21 -12.46 0.64 -0.37
C SER A 21 -11.64 -0.49 0.23
N PHE A 22 -10.50 -0.21 0.85
CA PHE A 22 -9.59 -1.26 1.32
C PHE A 22 -9.92 -1.71 2.75
N ALA A 23 -9.87 -0.80 3.72
CA ALA A 23 -10.17 -1.09 5.12
C ALA A 23 -10.54 0.20 5.85
N ASP A 24 -11.69 0.17 6.52
CA ASP A 24 -12.18 1.23 7.40
C ASP A 24 -11.55 1.07 8.79
N GLY A 25 -10.86 2.11 9.25
CA GLY A 25 -10.18 2.14 10.54
C GLY A 25 -10.88 2.97 11.61
N ASN A 26 -11.81 3.85 11.22
CA ASN A 26 -12.49 4.78 12.13
C ASN A 26 -14.00 4.48 12.31
N GLY A 27 -14.56 3.58 11.50
CA GLY A 27 -15.96 3.15 11.56
C GLY A 27 -16.94 4.01 10.75
N ASP A 28 -16.47 4.87 9.84
CA ASP A 28 -17.32 5.74 9.01
C ASP A 28 -17.83 5.08 7.72
N GLY A 29 -17.41 3.85 7.44
CA GLY A 29 -17.79 3.07 6.26
C GLY A 29 -16.91 3.33 5.03
N ILE A 30 -15.91 4.20 5.12
CA ILE A 30 -14.95 4.50 4.05
C ILE A 30 -13.56 4.09 4.51
N GLY A 31 -12.80 3.44 3.63
CA GLY A 31 -11.45 3.05 3.97
C GLY A 31 -10.50 4.24 4.16
N ASP A 32 -9.56 4.10 5.08
CA ASP A 32 -8.67 5.17 5.53
C ASP A 32 -7.24 4.67 5.81
N ILE A 33 -6.33 5.59 6.17
CA ILE A 33 -4.93 5.26 6.46
C ILE A 33 -4.80 4.39 7.72
N SER A 34 -5.67 4.56 8.72
CA SER A 34 -5.66 3.74 9.93
C SER A 34 -6.03 2.29 9.61
N GLY A 35 -7.03 2.09 8.76
CA GLY A 35 -7.44 0.78 8.26
C GLY A 35 -6.35 0.14 7.40
N LEU A 36 -5.70 0.89 6.50
CA LEU A 36 -4.52 0.40 5.76
C LEU A 36 -3.40 -0.03 6.71
N ARG A 37 -3.09 0.77 7.74
CA ARG A 37 -2.04 0.46 8.72
C ARG A 37 -2.33 -0.84 9.47
N ALA A 38 -3.58 -1.07 9.84
CA ALA A 38 -4.01 -2.29 10.51
C ALA A 38 -3.83 -3.56 9.64
N ARG A 39 -3.76 -3.41 8.31
CA ARG A 39 -3.58 -4.50 7.35
C ARG A 39 -2.13 -4.70 6.88
N LEU A 40 -1.18 -3.86 7.31
CA LEU A 40 0.24 -4.04 6.96
C LEU A 40 0.78 -5.44 7.31
N PRO A 41 0.46 -6.05 8.47
CA PRO A 41 0.91 -7.41 8.76
C PRO A 41 0.40 -8.44 7.74
N TYR A 42 -0.84 -8.28 7.26
CA TYR A 42 -1.41 -9.14 6.22
C TYR A 42 -0.68 -8.95 4.88
N LEU A 43 -0.47 -7.70 4.45
CA LEU A 43 0.24 -7.40 3.21
C LEU A 43 1.69 -7.92 3.24
N SER A 44 2.38 -7.77 4.38
CA SER A 44 3.70 -8.33 4.59
C SER A 44 3.69 -9.87 4.52
N SER A 45 2.67 -10.53 5.08
CA SER A 45 2.53 -12.00 5.01
C SER A 45 2.31 -12.53 3.59
N LEU A 46 1.82 -11.70 2.67
CA LEU A 46 1.70 -12.03 1.25
C LEU A 46 3.02 -11.85 0.48
N GLY A 47 4.07 -11.31 1.10
CA GLY A 47 5.33 -10.99 0.44
C GLY A 47 5.31 -9.69 -0.35
N VAL A 48 4.45 -8.73 0.01
CA VAL A 48 4.43 -7.40 -0.62
C VAL A 48 5.62 -6.58 -0.13
N ASP A 49 6.43 -6.06 -1.06
CA ASP A 49 7.59 -5.21 -0.76
C ASP A 49 7.23 -3.72 -0.74
N ALA A 50 6.27 -3.31 -1.58
CA ALA A 50 5.84 -1.92 -1.69
C ALA A 50 4.34 -1.78 -1.93
N ILE A 51 3.77 -0.69 -1.40
CA ILE A 51 2.36 -0.34 -1.58
C ILE A 51 2.28 0.86 -2.53
N TRP A 52 1.54 0.70 -3.63
CA TRP A 52 1.17 1.82 -4.50
C TRP A 52 -0.21 2.31 -4.12
N ILE A 53 -0.33 3.58 -3.74
CA ILE A 53 -1.61 4.18 -3.34
C ILE A 53 -2.11 5.09 -4.46
N ASN A 54 -3.36 4.92 -4.91
CA ASN A 54 -3.98 5.88 -5.83
C ASN A 54 -4.15 7.28 -5.20
N PRO A 55 -4.41 8.32 -6.00
CA PRO A 55 -4.61 9.67 -5.48
C PRO A 55 -5.61 9.73 -4.32
N TRP A 56 -5.20 10.37 -3.24
CA TRP A 56 -5.97 10.52 -1.99
C TRP A 56 -5.89 11.95 -1.44
N TYR A 57 -5.47 12.89 -2.27
CA TYR A 57 -5.46 14.32 -1.98
C TYR A 57 -6.88 14.89 -1.99
N PRO A 58 -7.14 16.01 -1.29
CA PRO A 58 -8.37 16.76 -1.48
C PRO A 58 -8.55 17.13 -2.96
N SER A 59 -9.65 16.69 -3.56
CA SER A 59 -10.07 17.08 -4.91
C SER A 59 -11.29 17.97 -4.79
N PRO A 60 -11.43 19.02 -5.63
CA PRO A 60 -12.70 19.70 -5.81
C PRO A 60 -13.78 18.69 -6.21
N MET A 61 -15.02 18.96 -5.78
CA MET A 61 -16.22 18.31 -6.32
C MET A 61 -16.70 19.04 -7.58
#